data_AF-A0A7C7JBR5-F1
#
_entry.id   AF-A0A7C7JBR5-F1
#
_cell.length_a   1.000
_cell.length_b   1.000
_cell.length_c   1.000
_cell.angle_alpha   90.00
_cell.angle_beta   90.00
_cell.angle_gamma   90.00
#
_symmetry.space_group_name_H-M   'P 1'
#
loop_
_entity.id
_entity.type
_entity.pdbx_description
1 polymer ?
#
loop_
_entity_poly.entity_id
_entity_poly.type
_entity_poly.pdbx_seq_one_letter_code
_entity_poly.pdbx_strand_id
1 'polypeptide(L)'
;MTVLSATLFGQFRYNHPEIDWQTFDTEHFQIHFYDGTESTAREGAYVAEQIFPHVTALYDYEPQTKTDIIFTDVDDFSNGAAYYYDNKIIIWASPLDFELRGSHRWLQNVITHEFAHIVSLQKSMKAGMKFPGAYF
;
A
#
# COMPACT_ATOMS: atom_id res chain seq x y z
N MET A 1 -37.02 9.49 39.93
CA MET A 1 -36.75 8.60 38.78
C MET A 1 -35.81 9.36 37.87
N THR A 2 -34.51 9.09 37.95
CA THR A 2 -33.48 9.86 37.23
C THR A 2 -33.05 9.04 36.03
N VAL A 3 -33.35 9.51 34.81
CA VAL A 3 -32.89 8.87 33.58
C VAL A 3 -31.47 9.36 33.33
N LEU A 4 -30.49 8.46 33.44
CA LEU A 4 -29.14 8.70 32.96
C LEU A 4 -29.18 8.62 31.43
N SER A 5 -28.98 9.75 30.75
CA SER A 5 -28.77 9.74 29.30
C SER A 5 -27.27 9.52 29.06
N ALA A 6 -26.92 8.35 28.54
CA ALA A 6 -25.56 8.07 28.09
C ALA A 6 -25.45 8.41 26.60
N THR A 7 -24.75 9.50 26.28
CA THR A 7 -24.29 9.78 24.92
C THR A 7 -23.11 8.86 24.62
N LEU A 8 -23.36 7.81 23.83
CA LEU A 8 -22.32 6.99 23.23
C LEU A 8 -21.70 7.79 22.07
N PHE A 9 -20.51 8.36 22.28
CA PHE A 9 -19.68 8.81 21.17
C PHE A 9 -18.97 7.58 20.61
N GLY A 10 -19.33 7.18 19.38
CA GLY A 10 -18.55 6.19 18.66
C GLY A 10 -17.18 6.77 18.33
N GLN A 11 -16.14 6.36 19.06
CA GLN A 11 -14.76 6.68 18.68
C GLN A 11 -14.32 5.76 17.53
N PHE A 12 -14.78 6.04 16.31
CA PHE A 12 -14.18 5.45 15.12
C PHE A 12 -13.07 6.40 14.63
N ARG A 13 -11.81 6.09 14.96
CA ARG A 13 -10.62 6.84 14.51
C ARG A 13 -9.98 6.25 13.24
N TYR A 14 -10.74 5.60 12.37
CA TYR A 14 -10.18 4.99 11.15
C TYR A 14 -10.22 5.92 9.93
N ASN A 15 -11.20 6.81 9.88
CA ASN A 15 -11.35 7.75 8.77
C ASN A 15 -10.69 9.06 9.15
N HIS A 16 -9.78 9.53 8.31
CA HIS A 16 -9.05 10.79 8.47
C HIS A 16 -9.45 11.79 7.38
N PRO A 17 -10.68 12.36 7.43
CA PRO A 17 -11.14 13.33 6.43
C PRO A 17 -10.38 14.66 6.47
N GLU A 18 -9.60 14.91 7.53
CA GLU A 18 -8.73 16.07 7.68
C GLU A 18 -7.48 16.03 6.79
N ILE A 19 -7.15 14.87 6.21
CA ILE A 19 -5.94 14.71 5.38
C ILE A 19 -6.16 15.28 3.99
N ASP A 20 -5.29 16.20 3.61
CA ASP A 20 -5.20 16.70 2.24
C ASP A 20 -4.27 15.81 1.41
N TRP A 21 -4.87 14.90 0.64
CA TRP A 21 -4.15 13.93 -0.17
C TRP A 21 -3.59 14.58 -1.44
N GLN A 22 -2.30 14.34 -1.67
CA GLN A 22 -1.56 14.76 -2.85
C GLN A 22 -1.15 13.53 -3.66
N THR A 23 -0.96 13.71 -4.96
CA THR A 23 -0.58 12.62 -5.88
C THR A 23 0.44 13.10 -6.89
N PHE A 24 1.44 12.26 -7.18
CA PHE A 24 2.30 12.44 -8.34
C PHE A 24 2.54 11.11 -9.07
N ASP A 25 2.87 11.22 -10.36
CA ASP A 25 3.14 10.10 -11.24
C ASP A 25 4.63 9.78 -11.34
N THR A 26 4.94 8.49 -11.44
CA THR A 26 6.21 7.98 -11.98
C THR A 26 5.95 7.23 -13.29
N GLU A 27 6.92 6.47 -13.81
CA GLU A 27 6.73 5.70 -15.04
C GLU A 27 5.73 4.56 -14.82
N HIS A 28 5.88 3.82 -13.71
CA HIS A 28 5.12 2.61 -13.42
C HIS A 28 4.14 2.73 -12.25
N PHE A 29 4.17 3.82 -11.49
CA PHE A 29 3.39 3.98 -10.27
C PHE A 29 2.67 5.33 -10.20
N GLN A 30 1.59 5.35 -9.43
CA GLN A 30 0.90 6.57 -8.99
C GLN A 30 1.06 6.67 -7.48
N ILE A 31 1.68 7.75 -7.00
CA ILE A 31 2.13 7.87 -5.61
C ILE A 31 1.21 8.82 -4.86
N HIS A 32 0.58 8.34 -3.80
CA HIS A 32 -0.34 9.10 -2.95
C HIS A 32 0.27 9.33 -1.57
N PHE A 33 0.19 10.57 -1.09
CA PHE A 33 0.80 11.00 0.18
C PHE A 33 0.11 12.25 0.70
N TYR A 34 0.54 12.74 1.86
CA TYR A 34 0.19 14.06 2.39
C TYR A 34 1.44 14.68 3.03
N ASP A 35 1.36 15.93 3.47
CA ASP A 35 2.54 16.71 3.91
C ASP A 35 3.45 15.96 4.92
N GLY A 36 2.88 15.16 5.83
CA GLY A 36 3.64 14.37 6.81
C GLY A 36 4.45 13.21 6.22
N THR A 37 4.06 12.68 5.06
CA THR A 37 4.64 11.48 4.45
C THR A 37 5.40 11.76 3.15
N GLU A 38 5.48 13.02 2.69
CA GLU A 38 6.06 13.39 1.40
C GLU A 38 7.50 12.89 1.21
N SER A 39 8.38 13.10 2.20
CA SER A 39 9.79 12.66 2.08
C SER A 39 9.90 11.14 1.88
N THR A 40 9.12 10.38 2.64
CA THR A 40 9.05 8.92 2.55
C THR A 40 8.45 8.48 1.22
N ALA A 41 7.41 9.18 0.75
CA ALA A 41 6.78 8.89 -0.54
C ALA A 41 7.74 9.12 -1.71
N ARG A 42 8.57 10.17 -1.65
CA ARG A 42 9.59 10.44 -2.68
C ARG A 42 10.71 9.41 -2.68
N GLU A 43 11.22 9.02 -1.52
CA GLU A 43 12.21 7.94 -1.42
C GLU A 43 11.61 6.60 -1.88
N GLY A 44 10.38 6.31 -1.46
CA GLY A 44 9.65 5.11 -1.82
C GLY A 44 9.37 5.02 -3.31
N ALA A 45 8.99 6.13 -3.95
CA ALA A 45 8.80 6.21 -5.40
C ALA A 45 10.10 5.88 -6.16
N TYR A 46 11.23 6.43 -5.73
CA TYR A 46 12.53 6.09 -6.29
C TYR A 46 12.82 4.60 -6.15
N VAL A 47 12.60 4.03 -4.96
CA VAL A 47 12.80 2.59 -4.71
C VAL A 47 11.88 1.73 -5.58
N ALA A 48 10.60 2.10 -5.71
CA ALA A 48 9.60 1.38 -6.49
C ALA A 48 10.03 1.27 -7.97
N GLU A 49 10.49 2.36 -8.55
CA GLU A 49 11.00 2.38 -9.92
C GLU A 49 12.27 1.52 -10.10
N GLN A 50 13.17 1.51 -9.11
CA GLN A 50 14.36 0.66 -9.16
C GLN A 50 14.02 -0.84 -9.10
N ILE A 51 13.00 -1.23 -8.32
CA ILE A 51 12.65 -2.65 -8.13
C ILE A 51 11.71 -3.18 -9.22
N PHE A 52 10.96 -2.30 -9.91
CA PHE A 52 9.99 -2.68 -10.93
C PHE A 52 10.54 -3.70 -11.94
N PRO A 53 11.63 -3.41 -12.69
CA PRO A 53 12.13 -4.34 -13.72
C PRO A 53 12.63 -5.66 -13.14
N HIS A 54 13.04 -5.70 -11.86
CA HIS A 54 13.52 -6.92 -11.22
C HIS A 54 12.38 -7.85 -10.84
N VAL A 55 11.30 -7.30 -10.28
CA VAL A 55 10.14 -8.09 -9.85
C VAL A 55 9.33 -8.55 -11.07
N THR A 56 9.09 -7.68 -12.05
CA THR A 56 8.32 -8.04 -13.23
C THR A 56 9.02 -9.08 -14.10
N ALA A 57 10.34 -8.98 -14.26
CA ALA A 57 11.14 -9.98 -14.97
C ALA A 57 11.13 -11.35 -14.29
N LEU A 58 11.06 -11.41 -12.94
CA LEU A 58 11.01 -12.69 -12.22
C LEU A 58 9.75 -13.50 -12.54
N TYR A 59 8.63 -12.82 -12.80
CA TYR A 59 7.33 -13.45 -13.08
C TYR A 59 6.93 -13.40 -14.56
N ASP A 60 7.74 -12.78 -15.42
CA ASP A 60 7.42 -12.47 -16.82
C ASP A 60 6.02 -11.85 -16.93
N TYR A 61 5.81 -10.80 -16.13
CA TYR A 61 4.52 -10.12 -15.98
C TYR A 61 4.70 -8.68 -15.52
N GLU A 62 4.04 -7.77 -16.24
CA GLU A 62 3.90 -6.37 -15.86
C GLU A 62 2.42 -6.04 -15.61
N PRO A 63 2.09 -5.30 -14.54
CA PRO A 63 0.74 -4.77 -14.34
C PRO A 63 0.29 -3.95 -15.55
N GLN A 64 -0.98 -4.09 -15.94
CA GLN A 64 -1.52 -3.42 -17.14
C GLN A 64 -1.71 -1.91 -16.97
N THR A 65 -1.80 -1.45 -15.72
CA THR A 65 -1.91 -0.04 -15.37
C THR A 65 -0.86 0.27 -14.32
N LYS A 66 -0.60 1.56 -14.10
CA LYS A 66 0.24 1.98 -12.99
C LYS A 66 -0.32 1.43 -11.68
N THR A 67 0.57 0.95 -10.82
CA THR A 67 0.21 0.49 -9.47
C THR A 67 0.14 1.70 -8.54
N ASP A 68 -0.96 1.87 -7.83
CA ASP A 68 -1.11 2.93 -6.83
C ASP A 68 -0.30 2.56 -5.58
N ILE A 69 0.50 3.49 -5.05
CA ILE A 69 1.20 3.33 -3.77
C ILE A 69 0.79 4.47 -2.84
N ILE A 70 0.17 4.12 -1.72
CA ILE A 70 -0.30 5.07 -0.71
C ILE A 70 0.66 5.05 0.48
N PHE A 71 1.27 6.19 0.80
CA PHE A 71 2.11 6.38 1.99
C PHE A 71 1.31 7.06 3.10
N THR A 72 1.20 6.38 4.24
CA THR A 72 0.41 6.84 5.40
C THR A 72 1.15 6.65 6.73
N ASP A 73 0.85 7.48 7.72
CA ASP A 73 1.34 7.40 9.11
C ASP A 73 0.24 7.65 10.16
N VAL A 74 -1.02 7.63 9.72
CA VAL A 74 -2.20 7.96 10.54
C VAL A 74 -2.37 7.07 11.78
N ASP A 75 -1.85 5.86 11.70
CA ASP A 75 -1.75 4.89 12.78
C ASP A 75 -0.26 4.62 13.05
N ASP A 76 0.14 4.51 14.32
CA ASP A 76 1.50 4.14 14.73
C ASP A 76 1.74 2.64 14.48
N PHE A 77 1.83 2.30 13.19
CA PHE A 77 1.94 0.95 12.67
C PHE A 77 3.01 0.93 11.58
N SER A 78 3.64 -0.22 11.37
CA SER A 78 4.64 -0.40 10.31
C SER A 78 4.34 -1.66 9.55
N ASN A 79 3.81 -1.51 8.35
CA ASN A 79 3.38 -2.62 7.53
C ASN A 79 3.30 -2.22 6.06
N GLY A 80 3.04 -3.21 5.21
CA GLY A 80 2.55 -3.04 3.86
C GLY A 80 1.24 -3.81 3.66
N ALA A 81 0.45 -3.42 2.66
CA ALA A 81 -0.70 -4.19 2.23
C ALA A 81 -0.88 -4.10 0.71
N ALA A 82 -0.92 -5.25 0.04
CA ALA A 82 -1.17 -5.37 -1.39
C ALA A 82 -2.62 -5.79 -1.70
N TYR A 83 -3.35 -4.90 -2.37
CA TYR A 83 -4.69 -5.12 -2.89
C TYR A 83 -4.61 -5.37 -4.41
N TYR A 84 -4.26 -6.59 -4.79
CA TYR A 84 -3.98 -6.96 -6.18
C TYR A 84 -5.16 -6.77 -7.15
N TYR A 85 -6.42 -6.87 -6.68
CA TYR A 85 -7.61 -6.54 -7.49
C TYR A 85 -7.74 -5.06 -7.81
N ASP A 86 -7.23 -4.20 -6.93
CA ASP A 86 -7.26 -2.74 -7.10
C ASP A 86 -5.95 -2.20 -7.70
N ASN A 87 -4.97 -3.08 -7.94
CA ASN A 87 -3.59 -2.71 -8.30
C ASN A 87 -2.99 -1.66 -7.34
N LYS A 88 -3.19 -1.85 -6.03
CA LYS A 88 -2.91 -0.85 -5.00
C LYS A 88 -2.07 -1.42 -3.87
N ILE A 89 -1.09 -0.65 -3.42
CA ILE A 89 -0.23 -0.92 -2.26
C ILE A 89 -0.45 0.19 -1.23
N ILE A 90 -0.53 -0.17 0.05
CA ILE A 90 -0.49 0.78 1.16
C ILE A 90 0.79 0.52 1.96
N ILE A 91 1.53 1.57 2.28
CA ILE A 91 2.76 1.52 3.07
C ILE A 91 2.60 2.45 4.26
N TRP A 92 2.77 1.89 5.46
CA TRP A 92 2.85 2.68 6.67
C TRP A 92 4.30 3.14 6.86
N ALA A 93 4.50 4.46 6.86
CA ALA A 93 5.81 5.09 6.69
C ALA A 93 6.75 4.90 7.90
N SER A 94 6.21 4.78 9.10
CA SER A 94 6.99 4.52 10.32
C SER A 94 7.67 3.15 10.22
N PRO A 95 8.98 3.01 10.46
CA PRO A 95 9.64 1.71 10.49
C PRO A 95 9.60 1.12 11.92
N LEU A 96 8.95 -0.04 12.09
CA LEU A 96 9.13 -0.86 13.28
C LEU A 96 10.29 -1.81 13.02
N ASP A 97 11.20 -1.88 13.99
CA ASP A 97 12.14 -2.97 14.12
C ASP A 97 11.42 -4.14 14.80
N PHE A 98 11.28 -5.26 14.09
CA PHE A 98 10.84 -6.53 14.67
C PHE A 98 11.82 -7.64 14.28
N GLU A 99 12.02 -8.60 15.19
CA GLU A 99 13.18 -9.51 15.19
C GLU A 99 13.34 -10.36 13.91
N LEU A 100 12.29 -10.58 13.13
CA LEU A 100 12.29 -11.40 11.91
C LEU A 100 12.43 -10.62 10.60
N ARG A 101 12.60 -9.29 10.64
CA ARG A 101 12.62 -8.43 9.44
C ARG A 101 13.96 -8.40 8.68
N GLY A 102 15.07 -8.72 9.36
CA GLY A 102 16.43 -8.55 8.81
C GLY A 102 16.91 -7.09 8.77
N SER A 103 18.14 -6.83 8.32
CA SER A 103 18.81 -5.51 8.41
C SER A 103 18.71 -4.65 7.13
N HIS A 104 17.80 -4.97 6.21
CA HIS A 104 17.67 -4.25 4.94
C HIS A 104 16.95 -2.89 5.11
N ARG A 105 17.25 -1.93 4.20
CA ARG A 105 16.55 -0.63 4.14
C ARG A 105 15.04 -0.85 4.07
N TRP A 106 14.30 -0.24 5.00
CA TRP A 106 12.87 -0.46 5.20
C TRP A 106 12.05 -0.41 3.91
N LEU A 107 12.10 0.74 3.23
CA LEU A 107 11.31 0.98 2.02
C LEU A 107 11.64 -0.02 0.91
N GLN A 108 12.92 -0.35 0.73
CA GLN A 108 13.34 -1.35 -0.25
C GLN A 108 12.75 -2.73 0.06
N ASN A 109 12.74 -3.13 1.33
CA ASN A 109 12.18 -4.41 1.72
C ASN A 109 10.65 -4.44 1.52
N VAL A 110 9.92 -3.50 2.15
CA VAL A 110 8.46 -3.50 2.15
C VAL A 110 7.88 -3.27 0.76
N ILE A 111 8.43 -2.34 -0.04
CA ILE A 111 7.96 -2.09 -1.41
C ILE A 111 8.18 -3.33 -2.28
N THR A 112 9.35 -3.97 -2.18
CA THR A 112 9.62 -5.19 -2.95
C THR A 112 8.67 -6.31 -2.54
N HIS A 113 8.41 -6.47 -1.24
CA HIS A 113 7.49 -7.48 -0.72
C HIS A 113 6.07 -7.29 -1.26
N GLU A 114 5.50 -6.09 -1.09
CA GLU A 114 4.13 -5.83 -1.51
C GLU A 114 3.98 -5.86 -3.04
N PHE A 115 4.96 -5.34 -3.78
CA PHE A 115 4.91 -5.37 -5.23
C PHE A 115 5.04 -6.80 -5.79
N ALA A 116 5.81 -7.67 -5.14
CA ALA A 116 5.84 -9.09 -5.49
C ALA A 116 4.46 -9.77 -5.31
N HIS A 117 3.67 -9.39 -4.29
CA HIS A 117 2.29 -9.86 -4.17
C HIS A 117 1.43 -9.39 -5.33
N ILE A 118 1.49 -8.11 -5.72
CA ILE A 118 0.74 -7.58 -6.88
C ILE A 118 1.06 -8.39 -8.13
N VAL A 119 2.33 -8.48 -8.50
CA VAL A 119 2.79 -9.12 -9.74
C VAL A 119 2.46 -10.62 -9.75
N SER A 120 2.78 -11.34 -8.68
CA SER A 120 2.59 -12.80 -8.63
C SER A 120 1.11 -13.19 -8.62
N LEU A 121 0.27 -12.47 -7.86
CA LEU A 121 -1.15 -12.75 -7.79
C LEU A 121 -1.85 -12.40 -9.09
N GLN A 122 -1.61 -11.21 -9.66
CA GLN A 122 -2.21 -10.83 -10.94
C GLN A 122 -1.81 -11.79 -12.08
N LYS A 123 -0.54 -12.23 -12.15
CA LYS A 123 -0.10 -13.26 -13.11
C LYS A 123 -0.85 -14.58 -12.94
N SER A 124 -1.19 -14.97 -11.72
CA SER A 124 -1.89 -16.22 -11.42
C SER A 124 -3.39 -16.19 -11.75
N MET A 125 -3.98 -15.00 -11.96
CA MET A 125 -5.41 -14.84 -12.21
C MET A 125 -5.80 -15.37 -13.61
N LYS A 126 -6.70 -16.36 -13.64
CA LYS A 126 -7.15 -17.01 -14.90
C LYS A 126 -8.35 -16.35 -15.56
N ALA A 127 -9.19 -15.64 -14.80
CA ALA A 127 -10.44 -15.02 -15.28
C ALA A 127 -10.31 -13.51 -15.56
N GLY A 128 -9.11 -12.95 -15.41
CA GLY A 128 -8.85 -11.52 -15.45
C GLY A 128 -9.42 -10.77 -14.23
N MET A 129 -9.11 -9.48 -14.12
CA MET A 129 -9.49 -8.62 -12.98
C MET A 129 -11.00 -8.29 -12.93
N LYS A 130 -11.77 -8.66 -13.96
CA LYS A 130 -13.19 -8.30 -14.09
C LYS A 130 -14.17 -9.24 -13.39
N PHE A 131 -13.74 -10.46 -13.04
CA PHE A 131 -14.60 -11.46 -12.43
C PHE A 131 -13.88 -12.10 -11.23
N PRO A 132 -14.23 -11.72 -9.98
CA PRO A 132 -13.50 -12.15 -8.78
C PRO A 132 -13.67 -13.63 -8.42
N GLY A 133 -14.53 -14.36 -9.13
CA GLY A 133 -14.74 -15.79 -8.98
C GLY A 133 -16.02 -16.26 -9.65
N ALA A 134 -16.10 -17.56 -9.98
CA ALA A 134 -17.32 -18.23 -10.38
C ALA A 134 -17.59 -19.35 -9.38
N TYR A 135 -18.78 -19.36 -8.78
CA TYR A 135 -19.27 -20.47 -7.96
C TYR A 135 -20.12 -21.37 -8.87
N PHE A 136 -19.80 -22.67 -8.89
CA PHE A 136 -20.60 -23.71 -9.52
C PHE A 136 -21.05 -24.72 -8.47
#